data_AF-A0A5B9G0I5-F1
#
_entry.id   AF-A0A5B9G0I5-F1
#
_cell.length_a   1.000
_cell.length_b   1.000
_cell.length_c   1.000
_cell.angle_alpha   90.00
_cell.angle_beta   90.00
_cell.angle_gamma   90.00
#
_symmetry.space_group_name_H-M   'P 1'
#
loop_
_entity.id
_entity.type
_entity.pdbx_description
1 polymer ?
#
loop_
_entity_poly.entity_id
_entity_poly.type
_entity_poly.pdbx_seq_one_letter_code
_entity_poly.pdbx_strand_id
1 'polypeptide(L)' 'QWYWSYEYSDFKNIEIDSYMIPTNELNKFNFRLLDVDNRISIPYNSQVRMLVTAADVLHSWTIPSLSVK' A
#
# COMPACT_ATOMS: atom_id res chain seq x y z
N GLN A 1 -6.96 2.85 11.64
CA GLN A 1 -5.65 3.08 12.28
C GLN A 1 -4.80 1.81 12.17
N TRP A 2 -3.61 1.91 11.56
CA TRP A 2 -2.68 0.82 11.16
C TRP A 2 -3.04 -0.01 9.92
N TYR A 3 -3.45 0.66 8.85
CA TYR A 3 -3.54 0.11 7.50
C TYR A 3 -3.37 1.25 6.48
N TRP A 4 -3.21 0.92 5.21
CA TRP A 4 -3.19 1.91 4.12
C TRP A 4 -4.42 1.73 3.25
N SER A 5 -5.03 2.85 2.84
CA SER A 5 -6.09 2.85 1.82
C SER A 5 -5.56 3.53 0.57
N TYR A 6 -5.85 2.96 -0.60
CA TYR A 6 -5.39 3.44 -1.89
C TYR A 6 -6.58 3.77 -2.78
N GLU A 7 -6.57 4.98 -3.35
CA GLU A 7 -7.61 5.48 -4.24
C GLU A 7 -7.06 5.74 -5.64
N TYR A 8 -7.74 5.21 -6.66
CA TYR A 8 -7.48 5.48 -8.08
C TYR A 8 -8.64 6.29 -8.69
N SER A 9 -8.72 7.57 -8.31
CA SER A 9 -9.76 8.51 -8.75
C SER A 9 -9.79 8.70 -10.27
N ASP A 10 -8.62 8.70 -10.93
CA ASP A 10 -8.51 9.06 -12.35
C ASP A 10 -9.06 8.00 -13.31
N PHE A 11 -9.27 6.76 -12.86
CA PHE A 11 -9.67 5.65 -13.74
C PHE A 11 -11.10 5.18 -13.50
N LYS A 12 -11.42 4.77 -12.27
CA LYS A 12 -12.66 4.04 -11.95
C LYS A 12 -13.18 4.31 -10.52
N ASN A 13 -12.66 5.32 -9.82
CA ASN A 13 -12.90 5.53 -8.39
C ASN A 13 -12.75 4.22 -7.59
N ILE A 14 -11.63 3.54 -7.81
CA ILE A 14 -11.32 2.30 -7.11
C ILE A 14 -10.71 2.67 -5.77
N GLU A 15 -11.29 2.15 -4.69
CA GLU A 15 -10.78 2.26 -3.33
C GLU A 15 -10.46 0.85 -2.80
N ILE A 16 -9.26 0.70 -2.23
CA ILE A 16 -8.77 -0.58 -1.72
C ILE A 16 -8.05 -0.36 -0.40
N ASP A 17 -8.48 -1.09 0.63
CA ASP A 17 -7.76 -1.14 1.90
C ASP A 17 -6.72 -2.26 1.89
N SER A 18 -5.56 -1.98 2.48
CA SER A 18 -4.38 -2.85 2.53
C SER A 18 -3.94 -3.07 3.97
N TYR A 19 -4.11 -4.29 4.46
CA TYR A 19 -3.78 -4.75 5.80
C TYR A 19 -2.62 -5.74 5.77
N MET A 20 -1.82 -5.72 6.84
CA MET A 20 -0.76 -6.71 7.04
C MET A 20 -1.37 -8.10 7.24
N ILE A 21 -0.85 -9.11 6.52
CA ILE A 21 -1.31 -10.50 6.70
C ILE A 21 -0.87 -11.01 8.08
N PRO A 22 -1.79 -11.53 8.92
CA PRO A 22 -1.43 -12.12 10.20
C PRO A 22 -0.47 -13.30 10.05
N THR A 23 0.45 -13.48 11.00
CA THR A 23 1.49 -14.52 10.92
C THR A 23 0.91 -15.94 10.77
N ASN A 24 -0.29 -16.18 11.32
CA ASN A 24 -0.97 -17.47 11.28
C ASN A 24 -1.56 -17.80 9.89
N GLU A 25 -1.71 -16.79 9.02
CA GLU A 25 -2.30 -16.89 7.69
C GLU A 25 -1.24 -16.78 6.57
N LEU A 26 0.04 -16.60 6.94
CA LEU A 26 1.14 -16.49 5.98
C LEU A 26 1.37 -17.83 5.26
N ASN A 27 1.50 -17.77 3.94
CA ASN A 27 2.02 -18.89 3.17
C ASN A 27 3.55 -18.98 3.31
N LYS A 28 4.12 -20.14 2.96
CA LYS A 28 5.58 -20.38 3.05
C LYS A 28 6.44 -19.42 2.22
N PHE A 29 5.86 -18.79 1.20
CA PHE A 29 6.54 -17.83 0.32
C PHE A 29 6.37 -16.37 0.78
N ASN A 30 5.56 -16.11 1.81
CA ASN A 30 5.29 -14.76 2.28
C ASN A 30 6.38 -14.27 3.24
N PHE A 31 6.61 -12.96 3.24
CA PHE A 31 7.52 -12.29 4.15
C PHE A 31 6.79 -11.79 5.39
N ARG A 32 7.22 -12.25 6.56
CA ARG A 32 6.68 -11.84 7.86
C ARG A 32 6.82 -10.32 8.05
N LEU A 33 5.73 -9.65 8.42
CA LEU A 33 5.62 -8.20 8.62
C LEU A 33 5.80 -7.31 7.37
N LEU A 34 5.91 -7.90 6.17
CA LEU A 34 6.07 -7.16 4.93
C LEU A 34 4.93 -7.40 3.94
N ASP A 35 4.35 -8.60 3.94
CA ASP A 35 3.24 -8.91 3.05
C ASP A 35 1.90 -8.36 3.57
N VAL A 36 1.10 -7.91 2.61
CA VAL A 36 -0.25 -7.36 2.78
C VAL A 36 -1.25 -8.16 1.96
N ASP A 37 -2.52 -8.11 2.35
CA ASP A 37 -3.64 -8.77 1.67
C ASP A 37 -3.89 -8.22 0.26
N ASN A 38 -3.92 -6.91 0.14
CA ASN A 38 -4.15 -6.18 -1.11
C ASN A 38 -2.91 -5.33 -1.43
N ARG A 39 -2.21 -5.69 -2.51
CA ARG A 39 -1.04 -4.96 -2.98
C ARG A 39 -1.44 -3.81 -3.91
N ILE A 40 -0.80 -2.66 -3.76
CA ILE A 40 -0.94 -1.56 -4.72
C ILE A 40 -0.36 -2.00 -6.08
N SER A 41 -1.14 -1.84 -7.14
CA SER A 41 -0.75 -2.18 -8.50
C SER A 41 -0.56 -0.90 -9.30
N ILE A 42 0.65 -0.67 -9.80
CA ILE A 42 1.04 0.55 -10.50
C ILE A 42 1.60 0.19 -11.88
N PRO A 43 1.26 0.91 -12.96
CA PRO A 43 1.83 0.67 -14.28
C PRO A 43 3.35 0.88 -14.28
N TYR A 44 4.08 -0.03 -14.94
CA TYR A 44 5.52 0.09 -15.13
C TYR A 44 5.87 1.14 -16.21
N ASN A 45 7.02 1.80 -16.04
CA ASN A 45 7.57 2.78 -16.98
C ASN A 45 6.62 3.93 -17.36
N SER A 46 5.76 4.32 -16.42
CA SER A 46 4.83 5.44 -16.56
C SER A 46 5.07 6.44 -15.42
N GLN A 47 4.90 7.73 -15.69
CA GLN A 47 4.99 8.74 -14.64
C GLN A 47 3.76 8.64 -13.73
N VAL A 48 3.99 8.42 -12.44
CA VAL A 48 2.95 8.26 -11.44
C VAL A 48 3.07 9.37 -10.41
N ARG A 49 1.96 10.03 -10.10
CA ARG A 49 1.86 11.00 -9.01
C ARG A 49 1.17 10.31 -7.84
N MET A 50 1.76 10.41 -6.65
CA MET A 50 1.13 9.95 -5.42
C MET A 50 0.82 11.14 -4.51
N LEU A 51 -0.38 11.13 -3.94
CA LEU A 51 -0.82 12.06 -2.92
C LEU A 51 -0.99 11.27 -1.62
N VAL A 52 -0.28 11.66 -0.57
CA VAL A 52 -0.29 10.96 0.71
C VAL A 52 -0.89 11.87 1.77
N THR A 53 -1.88 11.36 2.49
CA THR A 53 -2.53 12.04 3.61
C THR A 53 -2.89 11.02 4.69
N ALA A 54 -3.24 11.48 5.88
CA ALA A 54 -3.68 10.64 6.98
C ALA A 54 -5.08 11.09 7.47
N ALA A 55 -5.92 10.12 7.81
CA ALA A 55 -7.27 10.39 8.33
C ALA A 55 -7.29 10.57 9.87
N ASP A 56 -6.27 10.07 10.58
CA ASP A 56 -6.22 10.05 12.04
C ASP A 56 -4.96 10.75 12.59
N VAL A 57 -3.84 10.03 12.73
CA VAL A 57 -2.59 10.52 13.32
C VAL A 57 -1.50 10.61 12.25
N LEU A 58 -0.32 11.06 12.65
CA LEU A 58 0.82 11.16 11.73
C LEU A 58 1.30 9.78 11.30
N HIS A 59 1.35 9.57 9.99
CA HIS A 59 1.92 8.41 9.31
C HIS A 59 2.85 8.88 8.19
N SER A 60 3.79 8.03 7.76
CA SER A 60 4.67 8.27 6.60
C SER A 60 4.65 7.04 5.71
N TRP A 61 4.56 7.27 4.41
CA TRP A 61 4.45 6.22 3.40
C TRP A 61 5.79 6.07 2.71
N THR A 62 6.45 4.92 2.87
CA THR A 62 7.85 4.75 2.44
C THR A 62 8.03 3.48 1.62
N ILE A 63 8.67 3.62 0.46
CA ILE A 63 9.18 2.50 -0.35
C ILE A 63 10.65 2.78 -0.68
N PRO A 64 11.61 2.19 0.07
CA PRO A 64 13.03 2.50 -0.08
C PRO A 64 13.58 2.21 -1.47
N SER A 65 13.13 1.14 -2.13
CA SER A 65 13.57 0.79 -3.49
C SER A 65 13.15 1.79 -4.56
N LEU A 66 12.11 2.59 -4.30
CA LEU A 66 11.67 3.70 -5.15
C LEU A 66 12.22 5.05 -4.66
N SER A 67 12.98 5.07 -3.57
CA SER A 67 13.48 6.30 -2.91
C SER A 67 12.37 7.28 -2.50
N VAL A 68 11.20 6.76 -2.10
CA VAL A 68 10.05 7.55 -1.63
C VAL A 68 9.87 7.38 -0.11
N LYS A 69 9.56 8.46 0.62
CA LYS A 69 9.27 8.50 2.06
C LYS A 69 8.20 9.53 2.40
#